data_AF-A0A7J2MFK9-F1
#
_entry.id   AF-A0A7J2MFK9-F1
#
_cell.length_a   1.000
_cell.length_b   1.000
_cell.length_c   1.000
_cell.angle_alpha   90.00
_cell.angle_beta   90.00
_cell.angle_gamma   90.00
#
_symmetry.space_group_name_H-M   'P 1'
#
loop_
_entity.id
_entity.type
_entity.pdbx_description
1 polymer ?
#
loop_
_entity_poly.entity_id
_entity_poly.type
_entity_poly.pdbx_seq_one_letter_code
_entity_poly.pdbx_strand_id
1 'polypeptide(L)'
;MSHSTFPDTTPPVLTNISIVSVTKETATITWETDEVSDSRVKYGTEPGNYTETAYNATGVIYHSIDLVGLTSNTTYYYVVNSTDPSINSAQSVESNFTTFAEIIIEIDDIGALPGENVTTSIMIRSAPNVGIADIILSYNQSVVHVIAASESDFDFMDAAIDNSSGTTRFIAFQMTSLGLSGDVKVANVTLMAVGSGAESSALNISIIELKDAGPYEIPILAVEHNGTFTVWETAPPVVVNPTANPPSIPEDTDFYPGWGETSQLNITVTDESDIERVTINLSSIGGLPDQPMTRIADTGTWTVTVNASVGSAMYNGSYLPHNLTVSAVDALGNVNMSVAIPLVVILNGDVSENGEVTVYDAMYIVKHILNRPGFEMMNDGIGEVSGNGVVTSYDAMYLAKHIATELGFELLR
;
A
#
# COMPACT_ATOMS: atom_id res chain seq x y z
N MET A 1 -82.91 12.29 -27.18
CA MET A 1 -82.17 11.02 -27.27
C MET A 1 -81.49 10.82 -25.92
N SER A 2 -81.91 9.84 -25.13
CA SER A 2 -81.28 9.54 -23.84
C SER A 2 -79.99 8.77 -24.08
N HIS A 3 -78.84 9.41 -23.86
CA HIS A 3 -77.58 8.67 -23.74
C HIS A 3 -77.62 7.96 -22.38
N SER A 4 -77.72 6.63 -22.42
CA SER A 4 -77.57 5.79 -21.24
C SER A 4 -76.10 5.83 -20.83
N THR A 5 -75.74 6.66 -19.86
CA THR A 5 -74.38 6.71 -19.31
C THR A 5 -74.31 5.75 -18.13
N PHE A 6 -74.17 4.45 -18.41
CA PHE A 6 -73.69 3.54 -17.36
C PHE A 6 -72.23 3.90 -17.07
N PRO A 7 -71.82 4.00 -15.79
CA PRO A 7 -70.40 4.13 -15.48
C PRO A 7 -69.67 2.92 -16.04
N ASP A 8 -68.52 3.17 -16.64
CA ASP A 8 -67.63 2.11 -17.08
C ASP A 8 -67.14 1.32 -15.86
N THR A 9 -67.14 0.00 -15.98
CA THR A 9 -66.78 -0.93 -14.91
C THR A 9 -65.82 -2.02 -15.40
N THR A 10 -65.36 -1.94 -16.65
CA THR A 10 -64.48 -2.93 -17.25
C THR A 10 -63.03 -2.46 -17.13
N PRO A 11 -62.12 -3.24 -16.52
CA PRO A 11 -60.70 -2.93 -16.53
C PRO A 11 -60.07 -3.11 -17.92
N PRO A 12 -58.96 -2.41 -18.20
CA PRO A 12 -58.23 -2.56 -19.46
C PRO A 12 -57.65 -3.96 -19.60
N VAL A 13 -57.69 -4.53 -20.80
CA VAL A 13 -57.09 -5.84 -21.11
C VAL A 13 -55.62 -5.65 -21.51
N LEU A 14 -54.71 -6.15 -20.68
CA LEU A 14 -53.27 -6.09 -20.91
C LEU A 14 -52.83 -7.17 -21.91
N THR A 15 -52.13 -6.76 -22.99
CA THR A 15 -51.59 -7.66 -24.01
C THR A 15 -50.17 -7.26 -24.42
N ASN A 16 -49.47 -8.13 -25.17
CA ASN A 16 -48.14 -7.85 -25.74
C ASN A 16 -47.09 -7.36 -24.73
N ILE A 17 -47.14 -7.87 -23.49
CA ILE A 17 -46.18 -7.53 -22.45
C ILE A 17 -44.83 -8.11 -22.83
N SER A 18 -43.84 -7.23 -23.00
CA SER A 18 -42.50 -7.62 -23.42
C SER A 18 -41.43 -6.71 -22.81
N ILE A 19 -40.21 -7.24 -22.74
CA ILE A 19 -39.01 -6.47 -22.43
C ILE A 19 -38.26 -6.28 -23.74
N VAL A 20 -38.01 -5.01 -24.11
CA VAL A 20 -37.46 -4.68 -25.43
C VAL A 20 -36.02 -4.17 -25.37
N SER A 21 -35.55 -3.77 -24.19
CA SER A 21 -34.15 -3.43 -23.95
C SER A 21 -33.77 -3.82 -22.52
N VAL A 22 -32.57 -4.37 -22.34
CA VAL A 22 -31.96 -4.63 -21.03
C VAL A 22 -30.50 -4.23 -21.12
N THR A 23 -30.03 -3.46 -20.15
CA THR A 23 -28.61 -3.14 -19.96
C THR A 23 -28.17 -3.60 -18.58
N LYS A 24 -26.96 -3.22 -18.14
CA LYS A 24 -26.52 -3.47 -16.76
C LYS A 24 -27.29 -2.66 -15.71
N GLU A 25 -27.91 -1.53 -16.10
CA GLU A 25 -28.53 -0.57 -15.17
C GLU A 25 -29.96 -0.16 -15.57
N THR A 26 -30.44 -0.60 -16.73
CA THR A 26 -31.76 -0.21 -17.25
C THR A 26 -32.51 -1.36 -17.89
N ALA A 27 -33.83 -1.21 -18.00
CA ALA A 27 -34.69 -2.08 -18.79
C ALA A 27 -35.92 -1.33 -19.30
N THR A 28 -36.36 -1.59 -20.52
CA THR A 28 -37.62 -1.03 -21.07
C THR A 28 -38.68 -2.12 -21.16
N ILE A 29 -39.79 -1.91 -20.46
CA ILE A 29 -40.97 -2.79 -20.50
C ILE A 29 -42.08 -2.12 -21.30
N THR A 30 -42.66 -2.86 -22.24
CA THR A 30 -43.75 -2.40 -23.10
C THR A 30 -44.93 -3.35 -23.00
N TRP A 31 -46.13 -2.80 -23.19
CA TRP A 31 -47.38 -3.56 -23.28
C TRP A 31 -48.46 -2.72 -23.97
N GLU A 32 -49.60 -3.35 -24.28
CA GLU A 32 -50.74 -2.71 -24.93
C GLU A 32 -52.03 -2.93 -24.12
N THR A 33 -52.97 -2.00 -24.25
CA THR A 33 -54.33 -2.11 -23.71
C THR A 33 -55.38 -1.95 -24.80
N ASP A 34 -56.59 -2.46 -24.59
CA ASP A 34 -57.73 -2.28 -25.50
C ASP A 34 -58.45 -0.92 -25.33
N GLU A 35 -58.10 -0.19 -24.28
CA GLU A 35 -58.58 1.17 -23.99
C GLU A 35 -57.50 2.08 -23.40
N VAL A 36 -57.75 3.40 -23.38
CA VAL A 36 -56.80 4.39 -22.88
C VAL A 36 -56.62 4.24 -21.37
N SER A 37 -55.39 4.05 -20.91
CA SER A 37 -55.10 3.83 -19.48
C SER A 37 -53.74 4.37 -19.04
N ASP A 38 -53.52 4.51 -17.73
CA ASP A 38 -52.21 4.84 -17.15
C ASP A 38 -51.19 3.71 -17.34
N SER A 39 -49.90 4.02 -17.13
CA SER A 39 -48.81 3.04 -17.27
C SER A 39 -48.08 2.87 -15.94
N ARG A 40 -48.01 1.65 -15.41
CA ARG A 40 -47.27 1.38 -14.17
C ARG A 40 -46.54 0.05 -14.22
N VAL A 41 -45.29 0.05 -13.79
CA VAL A 41 -44.52 -1.16 -13.51
C VAL A 41 -44.25 -1.20 -12.01
N LYS A 42 -44.47 -2.35 -11.39
CA LYS A 42 -43.98 -2.65 -10.04
C LYS A 42 -42.93 -3.73 -10.17
N TYR A 43 -41.78 -3.54 -9.54
CA TYR A 43 -40.65 -4.46 -9.67
C TYR A 43 -39.86 -4.60 -8.36
N GLY A 44 -39.09 -5.67 -8.25
CA GLY A 44 -38.25 -5.98 -7.08
C GLY A 44 -37.33 -7.16 -7.37
N THR A 45 -36.40 -7.46 -6.48
CA THR A 45 -35.42 -8.56 -6.65
C THR A 45 -35.91 -9.91 -6.10
N GLU A 46 -37.09 -9.94 -5.50
CA GLU A 46 -37.69 -11.13 -4.90
C GLU A 46 -39.05 -11.43 -5.57
N PRO A 47 -39.34 -12.70 -5.92
CA PRO A 47 -40.62 -13.07 -6.50
C PRO A 47 -41.80 -12.67 -5.62
N GLY A 48 -42.82 -12.04 -6.22
CA GLY A 48 -44.04 -11.58 -5.57
C GLY A 48 -43.87 -10.37 -4.66
N ASN A 49 -42.65 -9.83 -4.52
CA ASN A 49 -42.36 -8.68 -3.66
C ASN A 49 -41.75 -7.53 -4.46
N TYR A 50 -42.62 -6.58 -4.85
CA TYR A 50 -42.25 -5.43 -5.65
C TYR A 50 -42.06 -4.20 -4.77
N THR A 51 -40.81 -3.92 -4.38
CA THR A 51 -40.46 -2.79 -3.52
C THR A 51 -40.38 -1.46 -4.28
N GLU A 52 -40.22 -1.52 -5.60
CA GLU A 52 -40.03 -0.36 -6.47
C GLU A 52 -41.20 -0.19 -7.44
N THR A 53 -41.40 1.04 -7.91
CA THR A 53 -42.42 1.33 -8.92
C THR A 53 -42.00 2.44 -9.88
N ALA A 54 -42.32 2.27 -11.15
CA ALA A 54 -42.20 3.28 -12.20
C ALA A 54 -43.59 3.56 -12.77
N TYR A 55 -43.92 4.85 -12.96
CA TYR A 55 -45.29 5.28 -13.23
C TYR A 55 -45.35 6.44 -14.22
N ASN A 56 -46.27 6.35 -15.18
CA ASN A 56 -46.64 7.42 -16.08
C ASN A 56 -48.17 7.56 -16.10
N ALA A 57 -48.66 8.73 -15.67
CA ALA A 57 -50.09 9.02 -15.58
C ALA A 57 -50.76 9.31 -16.93
N THR A 58 -49.99 9.42 -18.02
CA THR A 58 -50.53 9.72 -19.34
C THR A 58 -51.33 8.52 -19.84
N GLY A 59 -52.60 8.78 -20.16
CA GLY A 59 -53.47 7.80 -20.78
C GLY A 59 -53.00 7.45 -22.19
N VAL A 60 -52.60 6.20 -22.41
CA VAL A 60 -52.18 5.68 -23.72
C VAL A 60 -52.75 4.27 -23.94
N ILE A 61 -52.61 3.79 -25.17
CA ILE A 61 -52.94 2.41 -25.59
C ILE A 61 -51.65 1.58 -25.72
N TYR A 62 -50.54 2.23 -26.08
CA TYR A 62 -49.22 1.62 -26.19
C TYR A 62 -48.34 2.16 -25.08
N HIS A 63 -47.95 1.28 -24.17
CA HIS A 63 -47.24 1.63 -22.95
C HIS A 63 -45.75 1.33 -23.11
N SER A 64 -44.92 2.21 -22.54
CA SER A 64 -43.48 2.03 -22.46
C SER A 64 -42.99 2.66 -21.16
N ILE A 65 -42.32 1.85 -20.33
CA ILE A 65 -41.73 2.30 -19.07
C ILE A 65 -40.26 1.89 -19.04
N ASP A 66 -39.40 2.88 -18.88
CA ASP A 66 -37.97 2.68 -18.62
C ASP A 66 -37.72 2.55 -17.12
N LEU A 67 -37.11 1.44 -16.74
CA LEU A 67 -36.53 1.21 -15.43
C LEU A 67 -35.08 1.66 -15.47
N VAL A 68 -34.64 2.43 -14.48
CA VAL A 68 -33.29 3.00 -14.40
C VAL A 68 -32.72 2.81 -13.01
N GLY A 69 -31.38 2.82 -12.88
CA GLY A 69 -30.71 2.63 -11.58
C GLY A 69 -30.80 1.21 -11.06
N LEU A 70 -30.95 0.23 -11.96
CA LEU A 70 -30.92 -1.19 -11.61
C LEU A 70 -29.50 -1.60 -11.24
N THR A 71 -29.37 -2.62 -10.38
CA THR A 71 -28.06 -3.21 -10.06
C THR A 71 -27.67 -4.19 -11.17
N SER A 72 -26.39 -4.22 -11.54
CA SER A 72 -25.86 -5.14 -12.55
C SER A 72 -25.96 -6.60 -12.10
N ASN A 73 -25.99 -7.52 -13.07
CA ASN A 73 -26.09 -8.97 -12.83
C ASN A 73 -27.20 -9.39 -11.84
N THR A 74 -28.34 -8.69 -11.86
CA THR A 74 -29.41 -8.86 -10.87
C THR A 74 -30.72 -9.25 -11.57
N THR A 75 -31.40 -10.25 -11.02
CA THR A 75 -32.72 -10.66 -11.51
C THR A 75 -33.80 -9.81 -10.86
N TYR A 76 -34.65 -9.20 -11.68
CA TYR A 76 -35.80 -8.42 -11.27
C TYR A 76 -37.09 -9.11 -11.70
N TYR A 77 -38.02 -9.20 -10.77
CA TYR A 77 -39.39 -9.66 -10.97
C TYR A 77 -40.29 -8.44 -11.09
N TYR A 78 -41.22 -8.45 -12.04
CA TYR A 78 -42.10 -7.33 -12.30
C TYR A 78 -43.51 -7.75 -12.70
N VAL A 79 -44.44 -6.83 -12.47
CA VAL A 79 -45.80 -6.84 -12.99
C VAL A 79 -46.12 -5.48 -13.59
N VAL A 80 -46.92 -5.48 -14.65
CA VAL A 80 -47.45 -4.24 -15.23
C VAL A 80 -48.90 -4.04 -14.78
N ASN A 81 -49.26 -2.78 -14.60
CA ASN A 81 -50.55 -2.33 -14.11
C ASN A 81 -51.03 -1.15 -14.96
N SER A 82 -52.30 -1.17 -15.33
CA SER A 82 -52.96 -0.09 -16.05
C SER A 82 -54.33 0.19 -15.46
N THR A 83 -54.66 1.46 -15.34
CA THR A 83 -55.92 1.99 -14.80
C THR A 83 -56.53 2.97 -15.78
N ASP A 84 -57.79 2.74 -16.15
CA ASP A 84 -58.53 3.62 -17.05
C ASP A 84 -58.95 4.95 -16.34
N PRO A 85 -59.49 5.95 -17.08
CA PRO A 85 -60.03 7.17 -16.48
C PRO A 85 -61.25 6.96 -15.56
N SER A 86 -61.88 5.80 -15.63
CA SER A 86 -63.04 5.38 -14.83
C SER A 86 -62.63 4.64 -13.54
N ILE A 87 -61.33 4.50 -13.29
CA ILE A 87 -60.72 3.86 -12.11
C ILE A 87 -60.86 2.32 -12.10
N ASN A 88 -61.01 1.69 -13.27
CA ASN A 88 -60.89 0.24 -13.40
C ASN A 88 -59.43 -0.13 -13.66
N SER A 89 -58.87 -1.06 -12.86
CA SER A 89 -57.45 -1.45 -12.93
C SER A 89 -57.25 -2.92 -13.28
N ALA A 90 -56.24 -3.20 -14.11
CA ALA A 90 -55.74 -4.54 -14.38
C ALA A 90 -54.29 -4.72 -13.92
N GLN A 91 -53.89 -5.97 -13.69
CA GLN A 91 -52.51 -6.37 -13.39
C GLN A 91 -52.14 -7.61 -14.20
N SER A 92 -50.91 -7.65 -14.72
CA SER A 92 -50.39 -8.82 -15.40
C SER A 92 -50.05 -9.95 -14.43
N VAL A 93 -49.77 -11.13 -14.98
CA VAL A 93 -48.96 -12.13 -14.28
C VAL A 93 -47.52 -11.61 -14.10
N GLU A 94 -46.82 -12.16 -13.11
CA GLU A 94 -45.40 -11.84 -12.89
C GLU A 94 -44.54 -12.31 -14.06
N SER A 95 -43.54 -11.51 -14.40
CA SER A 95 -42.46 -11.84 -15.32
C SER A 95 -41.14 -11.42 -14.70
N ASN A 96 -40.01 -11.88 -15.24
CA ASN A 96 -38.70 -11.48 -14.76
C ASN A 96 -37.72 -11.22 -15.90
N PHE A 97 -36.65 -10.52 -15.57
CA PHE A 97 -35.49 -10.32 -16.42
C PHE A 97 -34.23 -10.21 -15.56
N THR A 98 -33.06 -10.43 -16.15
CA THR A 98 -31.77 -10.26 -15.49
C THR A 98 -30.99 -9.18 -16.19
N THR A 99 -30.53 -8.16 -15.44
CA THR A 99 -29.63 -7.13 -15.97
C THR A 99 -28.29 -7.75 -16.35
N PHE A 100 -27.61 -7.16 -17.33
CA PHE A 100 -26.28 -7.65 -17.70
C PHE A 100 -25.26 -7.43 -16.59
N ALA A 101 -24.25 -8.30 -16.56
CA ALA A 101 -23.07 -8.08 -15.74
C ALA A 101 -22.31 -6.85 -16.21
N GLU A 102 -21.52 -6.27 -15.30
CA GLU A 102 -20.56 -5.25 -15.68
C GLU A 102 -19.45 -5.85 -16.54
N ILE A 103 -19.15 -5.17 -17.64
CA ILE A 103 -18.09 -5.55 -18.56
C ILE A 103 -16.86 -4.79 -18.11
N ILE A 104 -15.78 -5.51 -17.89
CA ILE A 104 -14.52 -4.95 -17.40
C ILE A 104 -13.46 -5.27 -18.42
N ILE A 105 -12.62 -4.30 -18.75
CA ILE A 105 -11.34 -4.57 -19.42
C ILE A 105 -10.22 -4.34 -18.42
N GLU A 106 -9.40 -5.37 -18.21
CA GLU A 106 -8.43 -5.38 -17.12
C GLU A 106 -7.05 -5.87 -17.54
N ILE A 107 -6.06 -5.45 -16.77
CA ILE A 107 -4.70 -5.99 -16.75
C ILE A 107 -4.27 -6.15 -15.29
N ASP A 108 -3.73 -7.32 -14.95
CA ASP A 108 -3.33 -7.61 -13.58
C ASP A 108 -2.06 -6.84 -13.17
N ASP A 109 -1.92 -6.62 -11.86
CA ASP A 109 -0.66 -6.19 -11.25
C ASP A 109 0.42 -7.27 -11.45
N ILE A 110 1.64 -6.84 -11.76
CA ILE A 110 2.77 -7.75 -11.99
C ILE A 110 4.11 -7.09 -11.66
N GLY A 111 5.17 -7.88 -11.57
CA GLY A 111 6.52 -7.36 -11.36
C GLY A 111 7.61 -8.31 -11.82
N ALA A 112 8.81 -7.77 -11.93
CA ALA A 112 10.01 -8.49 -12.34
C ALA A 112 11.25 -7.84 -11.74
N LEU A 113 12.35 -8.60 -11.67
CA LEU A 113 13.68 -8.04 -11.34
C LEU A 113 14.20 -7.17 -12.49
N PRO A 114 15.13 -6.22 -12.23
CA PRO A 114 15.71 -5.38 -13.27
C PRO A 114 16.27 -6.20 -14.44
N GLY A 115 15.87 -5.85 -15.67
CA GLY A 115 16.29 -6.52 -16.89
C GLY A 115 15.54 -7.81 -17.23
N GLU A 116 14.69 -8.32 -16.33
CA GLU A 116 13.90 -9.53 -16.57
C GLU A 116 12.58 -9.23 -17.29
N ASN A 117 12.06 -10.26 -17.96
CA ASN A 117 10.79 -10.22 -18.66
C ASN A 117 9.72 -10.98 -17.88
N VAL A 118 8.49 -10.45 -17.88
CA VAL A 118 7.32 -11.12 -17.30
C VAL A 118 6.12 -10.91 -18.21
N THR A 119 5.16 -11.82 -18.21
CA THR A 119 3.97 -11.73 -19.07
C THR A 119 2.70 -11.70 -18.22
N THR A 120 1.82 -10.76 -18.54
CA THR A 120 0.44 -10.66 -18.04
C THR A 120 -0.52 -10.66 -19.23
N SER A 121 -1.84 -10.62 -18.99
CA SER A 121 -2.85 -10.62 -20.05
C SER A 121 -3.79 -9.44 -19.90
N ILE A 122 -4.24 -8.89 -21.03
CA ILE A 122 -5.37 -7.96 -21.07
C ILE A 122 -6.64 -8.77 -21.33
N MET A 123 -7.58 -8.72 -20.40
CA MET A 123 -8.82 -9.51 -20.41
C MET A 123 -10.04 -8.61 -20.50
N ILE A 124 -11.03 -8.99 -21.31
CA ILE A 124 -12.39 -8.45 -21.26
C ILE A 124 -13.26 -9.47 -20.53
N ARG A 125 -13.83 -9.08 -19.39
CA ARG A 125 -14.72 -9.92 -18.57
C ARG A 125 -16.16 -9.73 -18.98
N SER A 126 -16.92 -10.82 -18.97
CA SER A 126 -18.36 -10.82 -19.29
C SER A 126 -18.70 -10.18 -20.64
N ALA A 127 -17.81 -10.31 -21.64
CA ALA A 127 -17.99 -9.75 -22.97
C ALA A 127 -19.29 -10.28 -23.62
N PRO A 128 -20.14 -9.41 -24.20
CA PRO A 128 -21.30 -9.83 -24.98
C PRO A 128 -20.97 -9.78 -26.48
N ASN A 129 -20.67 -10.93 -27.09
CA ASN A 129 -20.48 -11.05 -28.54
C ASN A 129 -19.48 -10.01 -29.13
N VAL A 130 -18.36 -9.75 -28.44
CA VAL A 130 -17.37 -8.76 -28.86
C VAL A 130 -16.75 -9.13 -30.20
N GLY A 131 -16.69 -8.14 -31.10
CA GLY A 131 -16.15 -8.27 -32.45
C GLY A 131 -14.89 -7.45 -32.67
N ILE A 132 -14.72 -6.32 -31.98
CA ILE A 132 -13.56 -5.43 -32.12
C ILE A 132 -13.14 -4.94 -30.74
N ALA A 133 -11.83 -4.92 -30.49
CA ALA A 133 -11.19 -4.23 -29.37
C ALA A 133 -9.99 -3.42 -29.89
N ASP A 134 -10.07 -2.10 -29.76
CA ASP A 134 -8.99 -1.15 -30.04
C ASP A 134 -8.72 -0.37 -28.76
N ILE A 135 -7.53 -0.56 -28.20
CA ILE A 135 -7.17 -0.05 -26.87
C ILE A 135 -5.75 0.47 -26.85
N ILE A 136 -5.46 1.37 -25.92
CA ILE A 136 -4.10 1.81 -25.59
C ILE A 136 -3.76 1.34 -24.18
N LEU A 137 -2.60 0.71 -24.03
CA LEU A 137 -1.91 0.58 -22.76
C LEU A 137 -0.88 1.70 -22.63
N SER A 138 -0.90 2.44 -21.53
CA SER A 138 0.12 3.45 -21.20
C SER A 138 0.86 3.12 -19.93
N TYR A 139 2.15 3.43 -19.90
CA TYR A 139 3.09 3.09 -18.84
C TYR A 139 4.25 4.09 -18.78
N ASN A 140 4.97 4.12 -17.67
CA ASN A 140 6.20 4.89 -17.50
C ASN A 140 7.36 4.15 -18.17
N GLN A 141 7.79 4.67 -19.33
CA GLN A 141 8.90 4.13 -20.12
C GLN A 141 10.25 4.05 -19.40
N SER A 142 10.47 4.82 -18.34
CA SER A 142 11.70 4.71 -17.54
C SER A 142 11.69 3.47 -16.63
N VAL A 143 10.53 2.87 -16.39
CA VAL A 143 10.35 1.75 -15.44
C VAL A 143 10.11 0.43 -16.17
N VAL A 144 9.25 0.44 -17.19
CA VAL A 144 8.83 -0.76 -17.91
C VAL A 144 8.75 -0.51 -19.41
N HIS A 145 9.12 -1.51 -20.19
CA HIS A 145 8.91 -1.55 -21.63
C HIS A 145 7.98 -2.71 -22.01
N VAL A 146 7.09 -2.49 -22.96
CA VAL A 146 6.41 -3.60 -23.65
C VAL A 146 7.34 -4.13 -24.73
N ILE A 147 7.59 -5.43 -24.75
CA ILE A 147 8.50 -6.06 -25.72
C ILE A 147 7.79 -7.03 -26.67
N ALA A 148 6.62 -7.54 -26.29
CA ALA A 148 5.79 -8.35 -27.17
C ALA A 148 4.32 -8.31 -26.76
N ALA A 149 3.45 -8.50 -27.76
CA ALA A 149 2.02 -8.78 -27.58
C ALA A 149 1.68 -10.01 -28.41
N SER A 150 1.01 -11.00 -27.81
CA SER A 150 0.75 -12.29 -28.48
C SER A 150 -0.47 -13.00 -27.88
N GLU A 151 -0.82 -14.17 -28.44
CA GLU A 151 -1.85 -15.07 -27.89
C GLU A 151 -3.19 -14.39 -27.60
N SER A 152 -3.82 -13.84 -28.64
CA SER A 152 -5.19 -13.30 -28.58
C SER A 152 -6.23 -14.40 -28.80
N ASP A 153 -7.43 -14.22 -28.22
CA ASP A 153 -8.60 -15.04 -28.55
C ASP A 153 -9.31 -14.56 -29.83
N PHE A 154 -9.01 -13.35 -30.30
CA PHE A 154 -9.56 -12.81 -31.55
C PHE A 154 -8.94 -13.48 -32.78
N ASP A 155 -9.70 -13.55 -33.88
CA ASP A 155 -9.20 -14.07 -35.17
C ASP A 155 -7.94 -13.31 -35.65
N PHE A 156 -7.88 -12.01 -35.38
CA PHE A 156 -6.73 -11.16 -35.65
C PHE A 156 -6.41 -10.26 -34.47
N MET A 157 -5.12 -10.06 -34.22
CA MET A 157 -4.60 -9.03 -33.32
C MET A 157 -3.29 -8.49 -33.89
N ASP A 158 -3.08 -7.18 -33.79
CA ASP A 158 -1.79 -6.53 -33.98
C ASP A 158 -1.54 -5.51 -32.86
N ALA A 159 -0.28 -5.21 -32.57
CA ALA A 159 0.12 -4.27 -31.54
C ALA A 159 1.21 -3.31 -32.03
N ALA A 160 0.96 -2.02 -31.91
CA ALA A 160 1.94 -0.97 -32.18
C ALA A 160 2.60 -0.55 -30.86
N ILE A 161 3.81 -1.06 -30.63
CA ILE A 161 4.61 -0.78 -29.42
C ILE A 161 5.45 0.49 -29.63
N ASP A 162 5.27 1.49 -28.77
CA ASP A 162 6.10 2.70 -28.72
C ASP A 162 6.60 2.96 -27.29
N ASN A 163 7.70 2.29 -26.95
CA ASN A 163 8.41 2.49 -25.68
C ASN A 163 8.97 3.92 -25.53
N SER A 164 9.10 4.70 -26.61
CA SER A 164 9.62 6.07 -26.53
C SER A 164 8.60 7.07 -25.99
N SER A 165 7.31 6.75 -26.14
CA SER A 165 6.19 7.51 -25.57
C SER A 165 5.50 6.80 -24.40
N GLY A 166 5.94 5.57 -24.06
CA GLY A 166 5.34 4.77 -23.00
C GLY A 166 3.95 4.26 -23.35
N THR A 167 3.70 3.95 -24.64
CA THR A 167 2.39 3.50 -25.09
C THR A 167 2.46 2.25 -25.95
N THR A 168 1.39 1.46 -25.93
CA THR A 168 1.19 0.36 -26.87
C THR A 168 -0.28 0.31 -27.26
N ARG A 169 -0.56 0.43 -28.56
CA ARG A 169 -1.93 0.30 -29.08
C ARG A 169 -2.16 -1.12 -29.56
N PHE A 170 -3.26 -1.71 -29.15
CA PHE A 170 -3.69 -3.04 -29.57
C PHE A 170 -4.93 -2.90 -30.43
N ILE A 171 -4.96 -3.60 -31.57
CA ILE A 171 -6.16 -3.71 -32.41
C ILE A 171 -6.42 -5.19 -32.61
N ALA A 172 -7.55 -5.67 -32.11
CA ALA A 172 -8.01 -7.04 -32.22
C ALA A 172 -9.43 -7.10 -32.78
N PHE A 173 -9.70 -8.02 -33.71
CA PHE A 173 -11.04 -8.16 -34.29
C PHE A 173 -11.34 -9.56 -34.80
N GLN A 174 -12.64 -9.88 -34.78
CA GLN A 174 -13.21 -11.05 -35.43
C GLN A 174 -13.32 -10.83 -36.93
N MET A 175 -12.94 -11.83 -37.72
CA MET A 175 -12.99 -11.76 -39.18
C MET A 175 -14.06 -12.69 -39.72
N THR A 176 -13.89 -13.98 -39.45
CA THR A 176 -14.73 -15.05 -40.03
C THR A 176 -15.47 -15.83 -38.96
N SER A 177 -15.00 -15.78 -37.72
CA SER A 177 -15.67 -16.39 -36.59
C SER A 177 -16.78 -15.46 -36.03
N LEU A 178 -17.65 -16.03 -35.20
CA LEU A 178 -18.68 -15.27 -34.50
C LEU A 178 -18.06 -14.39 -33.42
N GLY A 179 -18.82 -13.40 -32.93
CA GLY A 179 -18.39 -12.59 -31.80
C GLY A 179 -18.13 -13.43 -30.55
N LEU A 180 -17.14 -13.00 -29.77
CA LEU A 180 -16.69 -13.71 -28.58
C LEU A 180 -17.53 -13.32 -27.37
N SER A 181 -17.86 -14.28 -26.51
CA SER A 181 -18.65 -14.01 -25.30
C SER A 181 -18.02 -14.63 -24.07
N GLY A 182 -18.26 -14.01 -22.91
CA GLY A 182 -17.65 -14.41 -21.64
C GLY A 182 -16.30 -13.73 -21.42
N ASP A 183 -15.34 -14.45 -20.84
CA ASP A 183 -14.01 -13.92 -20.61
C ASP A 183 -13.17 -14.08 -21.88
N VAL A 184 -12.70 -12.96 -22.42
CA VAL A 184 -12.04 -12.87 -23.71
C VAL A 184 -10.68 -12.22 -23.54
N LYS A 185 -9.61 -12.89 -23.97
CA LYS A 185 -8.26 -12.34 -23.94
C LYS A 185 -8.00 -11.49 -25.18
N VAL A 186 -7.68 -10.21 -24.95
CA VAL A 186 -7.24 -9.30 -26.01
C VAL A 186 -5.82 -9.67 -26.44
N ALA A 187 -4.89 -9.79 -25.49
CA ALA A 187 -3.52 -10.24 -25.73
C ALA A 187 -2.83 -10.63 -24.42
N ASN A 188 -1.87 -11.54 -24.50
CA ASN A 188 -0.75 -11.56 -23.57
C ASN A 188 0.18 -10.39 -23.88
N VAL A 189 0.66 -9.71 -22.85
CA VAL A 189 1.61 -8.60 -22.92
C VAL A 189 2.87 -8.99 -22.16
N THR A 190 3.99 -9.09 -22.87
CA THR A 190 5.30 -9.31 -22.25
C THR A 190 5.96 -7.97 -21.97
N LEU A 191 6.29 -7.77 -20.70
CA LEU A 191 6.85 -6.56 -20.12
C LEU A 191 8.29 -6.83 -19.68
N MET A 192 9.19 -5.87 -19.91
CA MET A 192 10.58 -5.90 -19.46
C MET A 192 10.79 -4.82 -18.41
N ALA A 193 11.34 -5.17 -17.25
CA ALA A 193 11.76 -4.20 -16.25
C ALA A 193 13.01 -3.45 -16.73
N VAL A 194 12.92 -2.13 -16.89
CA VAL A 194 14.04 -1.27 -17.31
C VAL A 194 14.43 -0.25 -16.25
N GLY A 195 13.56 -0.05 -15.27
CA GLY A 195 13.82 0.78 -14.09
C GLY A 195 14.74 0.12 -13.08
N SER A 196 15.01 0.88 -12.01
CA SER A 196 15.77 0.42 -10.84
C SER A 196 14.85 -0.30 -9.85
N GLY A 197 15.42 -0.97 -8.84
CA GLY A 197 14.66 -1.62 -7.78
C GLY A 197 13.63 -0.69 -7.12
N ALA A 198 12.47 -1.26 -6.76
CA ALA A 198 11.33 -0.60 -6.13
C ALA A 198 10.62 0.50 -6.95
N GLU A 199 11.10 0.85 -8.14
CA GLU A 199 10.33 1.71 -9.05
C GLU A 199 9.05 1.01 -9.51
N SER A 200 8.00 1.79 -9.73
CA SER A 200 6.73 1.27 -10.22
C SER A 200 6.12 2.15 -11.33
N SER A 201 5.29 1.51 -12.15
CA SER A 201 4.54 2.14 -13.23
C SER A 201 3.09 1.69 -13.18
N ALA A 202 2.15 2.63 -13.25
CA ALA A 202 0.79 2.28 -13.60
C ALA A 202 0.75 1.67 -15.02
N LEU A 203 -0.13 0.69 -15.21
CA LEU A 203 -0.48 0.05 -16.47
C LEU A 203 -1.91 0.47 -16.81
N ASN A 204 -2.06 1.63 -17.43
CA ASN A 204 -3.38 2.22 -17.67
C ASN A 204 -3.94 1.80 -19.02
N ILE A 205 -5.12 1.21 -19.01
CA ILE A 205 -5.89 0.89 -20.20
C ILE A 205 -6.74 2.10 -20.58
N SER A 206 -6.86 2.37 -21.87
CA SER A 206 -7.82 3.33 -22.43
C SER A 206 -8.49 2.70 -23.63
N ILE A 207 -9.82 2.64 -23.60
CA ILE A 207 -10.61 2.09 -24.70
C ILE A 207 -10.75 3.15 -25.79
N ILE A 208 -10.33 2.82 -27.02
CA ILE A 208 -10.64 3.62 -28.21
C ILE A 208 -11.94 3.13 -28.82
N GLU A 209 -12.05 1.84 -29.04
CA GLU A 209 -13.20 1.20 -29.66
C GLU A 209 -13.42 -0.19 -29.06
N LEU A 210 -14.64 -0.45 -28.62
CA LEU A 210 -15.09 -1.78 -28.21
C LEU A 210 -16.49 -1.97 -28.77
N LYS A 211 -16.67 -2.92 -29.69
CA LYS A 211 -17.93 -3.12 -30.42
C LYS A 211 -18.30 -4.58 -30.53
N ASP A 212 -19.60 -4.84 -30.63
CA ASP A 212 -20.10 -6.18 -30.92
C ASP A 212 -19.80 -6.61 -32.37
N ALA A 213 -19.86 -7.92 -32.62
CA ALA A 213 -19.58 -8.52 -33.93
C ALA A 213 -20.77 -8.50 -34.90
N GLY A 214 -21.83 -7.77 -34.56
CA GLY A 214 -23.04 -7.63 -35.37
C GLY A 214 -22.83 -6.73 -36.60
N PRO A 215 -23.81 -6.72 -37.51
CA PRO A 215 -23.77 -5.87 -38.71
C PRO A 215 -24.00 -4.38 -38.42
N TYR A 216 -24.26 -4.04 -37.16
CA TYR A 216 -24.48 -2.68 -36.68
C TYR A 216 -23.34 -2.32 -35.74
N GLU A 217 -22.82 -1.10 -35.83
CA GLU A 217 -21.71 -0.63 -35.00
C GLU A 217 -22.16 -0.31 -33.57
N ILE A 218 -22.56 -1.33 -32.80
CA ILE A 218 -23.05 -1.16 -31.43
C ILE A 218 -21.85 -1.15 -30.47
N PRO A 219 -21.62 -0.05 -29.73
CA PRO A 219 -20.57 0.02 -28.74
C PRO A 219 -20.87 -0.87 -27.54
N ILE A 220 -19.83 -1.53 -27.03
CA ILE A 220 -19.85 -2.23 -25.76
C ILE A 220 -19.26 -1.29 -24.72
N LEU A 221 -20.04 -0.96 -23.68
CA LEU A 221 -19.59 -0.11 -22.59
C LEU A 221 -18.88 -0.98 -21.54
N ALA A 222 -17.57 -0.82 -21.43
CA ALA A 222 -16.75 -1.49 -20.43
C ALA A 222 -16.10 -0.48 -19.48
N VAL A 223 -15.78 -0.93 -18.28
CA VAL A 223 -15.01 -0.18 -17.27
C VAL A 223 -13.55 -0.62 -17.33
N GLU A 224 -12.62 0.33 -17.35
CA GLU A 224 -11.19 0.03 -17.32
C GLU A 224 -10.71 -0.26 -15.89
N HIS A 225 -10.10 -1.42 -15.70
CA HIS A 225 -9.38 -1.79 -14.49
C HIS A 225 -7.88 -1.84 -14.81
N ASN A 226 -7.17 -0.81 -14.35
CA ASN A 226 -5.74 -0.66 -14.57
C ASN A 226 -4.95 -1.55 -13.62
N GLY A 227 -3.74 -1.93 -14.03
CA GLY A 227 -2.79 -2.65 -13.20
C GLY A 227 -1.58 -1.79 -12.84
N THR A 228 -0.61 -2.42 -12.19
CA THR A 228 0.67 -1.84 -11.78
C THR A 228 1.80 -2.78 -12.15
N PHE A 229 2.90 -2.23 -12.68
CA PHE A 229 4.16 -2.93 -12.83
C PHE A 229 5.14 -2.48 -11.75
N THR A 230 5.75 -3.41 -11.03
CA THR A 230 6.77 -3.10 -10.02
C THR A 230 8.09 -3.77 -10.36
N VAL A 231 9.18 -3.00 -10.32
CA VAL A 231 10.53 -3.54 -10.38
C VAL A 231 10.90 -4.06 -9.00
N TRP A 232 11.09 -5.37 -8.85
CA TRP A 232 11.49 -5.96 -7.58
C TRP A 232 12.97 -5.76 -7.34
N GLU A 233 13.38 -5.74 -6.08
CA GLU A 233 14.78 -5.86 -5.72
C GLU A 233 14.95 -6.79 -4.51
N THR A 234 16.14 -7.34 -4.36
CA THR A 234 16.46 -8.37 -3.35
C THR A 234 17.74 -8.04 -2.59
N ALA A 235 18.32 -6.87 -2.85
CA ALA A 235 19.53 -6.41 -2.22
C ALA A 235 19.16 -5.84 -0.84
N PRO A 236 19.81 -6.29 0.24
CA PRO A 236 19.64 -5.65 1.53
C PRO A 236 20.14 -4.20 1.55
N PRO A 237 19.60 -3.36 2.46
CA PRO A 237 20.08 -1.99 2.66
C PRO A 237 21.58 -1.91 2.88
N VAL A 238 22.22 -0.93 2.27
CA VAL A 238 23.64 -0.64 2.49
C VAL A 238 23.79 0.18 3.77
N VAL A 239 24.56 -0.34 4.71
CA VAL A 239 24.83 0.27 6.02
C VAL A 239 26.30 0.68 6.09
N VAL A 240 26.59 1.95 6.36
CA VAL A 240 27.97 2.49 6.40
C VAL A 240 28.13 3.57 7.49
N ASN A 241 29.37 4.00 7.73
CA ASN A 241 29.74 5.06 8.68
C ASN A 241 29.30 4.83 10.14
N PRO A 242 29.56 3.66 10.75
CA PRO A 242 29.25 3.42 12.17
C PRO A 242 30.07 4.34 13.05
N THR A 243 29.40 5.15 13.87
CA THR A 243 30.06 6.10 14.77
C THR A 243 29.34 6.17 16.11
N ALA A 244 30.13 6.30 17.18
CA ALA A 244 29.67 6.64 18.52
C ALA A 244 30.34 7.97 18.91
N ASN A 245 29.55 8.92 19.43
CA ASN A 245 30.04 10.22 19.84
C ASN A 245 29.47 10.65 21.20
N PRO A 246 30.28 10.68 22.27
CA PRO A 246 31.67 10.23 22.32
C PRO A 246 31.83 8.71 22.08
N PRO A 247 33.02 8.24 21.67
CA PRO A 247 33.27 6.80 21.42
C PRO A 247 33.40 5.96 22.70
N SER A 248 33.49 6.62 23.85
CA SER A 248 33.55 6.00 25.17
C SER A 248 32.71 6.78 26.17
N ILE A 249 31.94 6.08 27.00
CA ILE A 249 31.15 6.64 28.11
C ILE A 249 31.45 5.87 29.41
N PRO A 250 31.25 6.46 30.59
CA PRO A 250 31.20 5.71 31.84
C PRO A 250 29.97 4.79 31.90
N GLU A 251 30.05 3.78 32.75
CA GLU A 251 28.91 2.93 33.14
C GLU A 251 27.94 3.71 34.04
N ASP A 252 26.67 3.75 33.65
CA ASP A 252 25.57 4.31 34.42
C ASP A 252 25.24 3.35 35.59
N THR A 253 25.54 3.78 36.81
CA THR A 253 25.38 2.94 38.01
C THR A 253 24.10 3.20 38.80
N ASP A 254 23.36 4.26 38.46
CA ASP A 254 22.17 4.69 39.20
C ASP A 254 20.88 4.75 38.36
N PHE A 255 20.97 4.41 37.07
CA PHE A 255 19.91 4.43 36.06
C PHE A 255 19.43 5.84 35.68
N TYR A 256 20.18 6.88 36.03
CA TYR A 256 19.88 8.27 35.71
C TYR A 256 21.08 8.91 34.98
N PRO A 257 21.14 8.81 33.64
CA PRO A 257 22.33 9.21 32.90
C PRO A 257 22.70 10.68 33.16
N GLY A 258 23.87 10.85 33.77
CA GLY A 258 24.46 12.11 34.15
C GLY A 258 25.25 12.78 33.04
N TRP A 259 26.16 13.67 33.43
CA TRP A 259 26.99 14.39 32.49
C TRP A 259 28.06 13.46 31.89
N GLY A 260 28.11 13.37 30.56
CA GLY A 260 29.09 12.53 29.87
C GLY A 260 28.73 11.04 29.79
N GLU A 261 27.64 10.60 30.43
CA GLU A 261 27.20 9.19 30.46
C GLU A 261 26.38 8.75 29.23
N THR A 262 26.26 9.62 28.23
CA THR A 262 25.52 9.30 27.00
C THR A 262 26.40 9.37 25.76
N SER A 263 26.17 8.45 24.83
CA SER A 263 26.74 8.47 23.49
C SER A 263 25.64 8.60 22.45
N GLN A 264 25.87 9.45 21.45
CA GLN A 264 25.06 9.46 20.24
C GLN A 264 25.65 8.46 19.24
N LEU A 265 24.85 7.44 18.90
CA LEU A 265 25.21 6.44 17.92
C LEU A 265 24.60 6.82 16.57
N ASN A 266 25.44 6.90 15.52
CA ASN A 266 25.00 7.24 14.17
C ASN A 266 25.46 6.20 13.15
N ILE A 267 24.61 5.99 12.14
CA ILE A 267 24.91 5.16 10.96
C ILE A 267 24.28 5.81 9.73
N THR A 268 24.82 5.58 8.54
CA THR A 268 24.16 5.94 7.27
C THR A 268 23.56 4.68 6.65
N VAL A 269 22.27 4.74 6.28
CA VAL A 269 21.58 3.64 5.59
C VAL A 269 21.02 4.16 4.27
N THR A 270 21.34 3.46 3.19
CA THR A 270 20.85 3.75 1.83
C THR A 270 20.39 2.47 1.16
N ASP A 271 19.33 2.55 0.36
CA ASP A 271 18.84 1.46 -0.46
C ASP A 271 18.18 2.00 -1.74
N GLU A 272 17.98 1.14 -2.74
CA GLU A 272 17.19 1.49 -3.94
C GLU A 272 15.70 1.62 -3.57
N SER A 273 15.26 0.84 -2.59
CA SER A 273 13.93 0.90 -2.01
C SER A 273 13.87 1.77 -0.75
N ASP A 274 12.65 2.06 -0.29
CA ASP A 274 12.46 2.81 0.94
C ASP A 274 12.92 1.99 2.16
N ILE A 275 13.60 2.64 3.11
CA ILE A 275 13.98 2.01 4.39
C ILE A 275 12.76 1.94 5.30
N GLU A 276 12.28 0.73 5.62
CA GLU A 276 11.15 0.51 6.53
C GLU A 276 11.53 0.84 7.98
N ARG A 277 12.66 0.30 8.45
CA ARG A 277 13.13 0.49 9.83
C ARG A 277 14.62 0.25 10.00
N VAL A 278 15.19 0.87 11.03
CA VAL A 278 16.56 0.60 11.51
C VAL A 278 16.53 0.44 13.03
N THR A 279 17.05 -0.68 13.52
CA THR A 279 17.20 -0.97 14.95
C THR A 279 18.65 -1.28 15.29
N ILE A 280 18.99 -1.17 16.58
CA ILE A 280 20.30 -1.54 17.11
C ILE A 280 20.14 -2.41 18.35
N ASN A 281 20.99 -3.43 18.45
CA ASN A 281 21.01 -4.33 19.60
C ASN A 281 21.90 -3.76 20.70
N LEU A 282 21.28 -3.33 21.79
CA LEU A 282 21.94 -2.75 22.96
C LEU A 282 22.05 -3.74 24.13
N SER A 283 21.71 -5.01 23.93
CA SER A 283 21.67 -5.99 25.03
C SER A 283 23.02 -6.18 25.72
N SER A 284 24.14 -6.04 25.01
CA SER A 284 25.48 -6.17 25.59
C SER A 284 25.84 -5.03 26.55
N ILE A 285 25.17 -3.88 26.45
CA ILE A 285 25.32 -2.72 27.35
C ILE A 285 24.15 -2.56 28.34
N GLY A 286 23.28 -3.58 28.44
CA GLY A 286 22.12 -3.60 29.33
C GLY A 286 20.85 -2.95 28.75
N GLY A 287 20.85 -2.57 27.47
CA GLY A 287 19.69 -1.99 26.79
C GLY A 287 18.80 -3.01 26.07
N LEU A 288 17.85 -2.51 25.28
CA LEU A 288 16.93 -3.34 24.49
C LEU A 288 17.64 -4.00 23.28
N PRO A 289 17.28 -5.25 22.92
CA PRO A 289 17.86 -5.94 21.78
C PRO A 289 17.43 -5.39 20.41
N ASP A 290 16.33 -4.65 20.35
CA ASP A 290 15.76 -4.07 19.12
C ASP A 290 15.43 -2.58 19.31
N GLN A 291 16.39 -1.79 19.79
CA GLN A 291 16.19 -0.36 20.03
C GLN A 291 16.02 0.38 18.68
N PRO A 292 14.89 1.07 18.44
CA PRO A 292 14.71 1.84 17.22
C PRO A 292 15.69 3.02 17.12
N MET A 293 16.25 3.23 15.93
CA MET A 293 16.97 4.44 15.57
C MET A 293 16.04 5.42 14.85
N THR A 294 16.33 6.71 14.93
CA THR A 294 15.54 7.77 14.27
C THR A 294 16.28 8.32 13.07
N ARG A 295 15.59 8.45 11.93
CA ARG A 295 16.17 9.06 10.73
C ARG A 295 16.32 10.57 10.90
N ILE A 296 17.52 11.08 10.63
CA ILE A 296 17.80 12.51 10.48
C ILE A 296 17.40 12.91 9.05
N ALA A 297 16.44 13.83 8.94
CA ALA A 297 15.90 14.29 7.67
C ALA A 297 17.01 14.71 6.69
N ASP A 298 16.84 14.38 5.41
CA ASP A 298 17.70 14.77 4.29
C ASP A 298 19.16 14.29 4.33
N THR A 299 19.54 13.39 5.25
CA THR A 299 20.95 12.93 5.40
C THR A 299 21.17 11.43 5.20
N GLY A 300 20.10 10.62 5.13
CA GLY A 300 20.20 9.15 5.16
C GLY A 300 20.79 8.59 6.47
N THR A 301 21.01 9.44 7.47
CA THR A 301 21.62 9.08 8.75
C THR A 301 20.54 8.67 9.74
N TRP A 302 20.79 7.60 10.48
CA TRP A 302 19.95 7.14 11.57
C TRP A 302 20.70 7.28 12.88
N THR A 303 20.02 7.76 13.91
CA THR A 303 20.63 8.13 15.20
C THR A 303 19.85 7.59 16.40
N VAL A 304 20.55 7.28 17.48
CA VAL A 304 19.98 7.03 18.80
C VAL A 304 20.96 7.47 19.88
N THR A 305 20.46 8.08 20.95
CA THR A 305 21.25 8.40 22.14
C THR A 305 21.09 7.28 23.16
N VAL A 306 22.21 6.78 23.69
CA VAL A 306 22.25 5.65 24.62
C VAL A 306 23.07 5.97 25.86
N ASN A 307 22.75 5.32 26.98
CA ASN A 307 23.61 5.09 28.13
C ASN A 307 23.92 3.58 28.24
N ALA A 308 24.78 3.19 29.18
CA ALA A 308 25.18 1.79 29.35
C ALA A 308 25.25 1.42 30.83
N SER A 309 24.61 0.32 31.22
CA SER A 309 24.63 -0.21 32.60
C SER A 309 25.50 -1.47 32.75
N VAL A 310 26.27 -1.78 31.70
CA VAL A 310 27.19 -2.93 31.67
C VAL A 310 28.52 -2.48 31.09
N GLY A 311 29.55 -2.48 31.94
CA GLY A 311 30.93 -2.18 31.56
C GLY A 311 31.50 -3.06 30.45
N SER A 312 32.53 -2.55 29.78
CA SER A 312 33.29 -3.26 28.75
C SER A 312 34.28 -4.24 29.37
N ALA A 313 34.51 -5.37 28.70
CA ALA A 313 35.51 -6.34 29.14
C ALA A 313 36.94 -5.81 28.91
N MET A 314 37.88 -6.20 29.77
CA MET A 314 39.30 -5.84 29.62
C MET A 314 40.08 -6.94 28.91
N TYR A 315 40.96 -6.56 27.98
CA TYR A 315 41.92 -7.46 27.35
C TYR A 315 43.26 -6.77 27.13
N ASN A 316 44.34 -7.38 27.62
CA ASN A 316 45.71 -6.88 27.49
C ASN A 316 45.88 -5.42 27.97
N GLY A 317 45.17 -5.03 29.03
CA GLY A 317 45.27 -3.69 29.64
C GLY A 317 44.45 -2.60 28.93
N SER A 318 43.45 -2.95 28.15
CA SER A 318 42.54 -1.97 27.53
C SER A 318 41.10 -2.49 27.48
N TYR A 319 40.14 -1.57 27.54
CA TYR A 319 38.72 -1.89 27.37
C TYR A 319 38.43 -2.30 25.93
N LEU A 320 37.73 -3.43 25.76
CA LEU A 320 37.23 -3.90 24.47
C LEU A 320 35.86 -3.28 24.19
N PRO A 321 35.65 -2.68 23.01
CA PRO A 321 34.35 -2.09 22.69
C PRO A 321 33.26 -3.15 22.61
N HIS A 322 32.05 -2.77 23.02
CA HIS A 322 30.82 -3.46 22.64
C HIS A 322 30.55 -3.18 21.16
N ASN A 323 30.47 -4.23 20.34
CA ASN A 323 30.10 -4.12 18.94
C ASN A 323 28.58 -4.23 18.81
N LEU A 324 27.89 -3.09 18.90
CA LEU A 324 26.43 -3.00 18.88
C LEU A 324 25.89 -3.21 17.46
N THR A 325 25.37 -4.41 17.18
CA THR A 325 24.89 -4.79 15.83
C THR A 325 23.68 -3.96 15.42
N VAL A 326 23.72 -3.41 14.21
CA VAL A 326 22.61 -2.68 13.58
C VAL A 326 21.83 -3.64 12.67
N SER A 327 20.52 -3.54 12.66
CA SER A 327 19.63 -4.21 11.71
C SER A 327 18.87 -3.17 10.89
N ALA A 328 19.15 -3.09 9.60
CA ALA A 328 18.43 -2.24 8.65
C ALA A 328 17.53 -3.10 7.77
N VAL A 329 16.25 -2.71 7.65
CA VAL A 329 15.22 -3.41 6.87
C VAL A 329 14.58 -2.44 5.89
N ASP A 330 14.47 -2.83 4.63
CA ASP A 330 13.74 -2.07 3.62
C ASP A 330 12.25 -2.42 3.53
N ALA A 331 11.51 -1.68 2.69
CA ALA A 331 10.07 -1.84 2.46
C ALA A 331 9.70 -3.18 1.79
N LEU A 332 10.65 -3.88 1.18
CA LEU A 332 10.47 -5.20 0.57
C LEU A 332 10.84 -6.34 1.53
N GLY A 333 11.40 -6.00 2.70
CA GLY A 333 11.77 -6.92 3.76
C GLY A 333 13.17 -7.48 3.67
N ASN A 334 14.06 -6.95 2.81
CA ASN A 334 15.46 -7.37 2.82
C ASN A 334 16.18 -6.75 4.03
N VAL A 335 17.13 -7.50 4.61
CA VAL A 335 17.74 -7.16 5.91
C VAL A 335 19.25 -7.18 5.86
N ASN A 336 19.89 -6.12 6.35
CA ASN A 336 21.33 -6.06 6.59
C ASN A 336 21.65 -5.99 8.10
N MET A 337 22.40 -6.99 8.58
CA MET A 337 22.89 -7.07 9.97
C MET A 337 24.43 -7.17 10.06
N SER A 338 25.15 -6.78 9.00
CA SER A 338 26.60 -6.99 8.90
C SER A 338 27.44 -5.91 9.60
N VAL A 339 26.82 -4.81 10.02
CA VAL A 339 27.52 -3.65 10.59
C VAL A 339 27.20 -3.50 12.08
N ALA A 340 28.23 -3.13 12.85
CA ALA A 340 28.11 -2.83 14.26
C ALA A 340 28.76 -1.49 14.60
N ILE A 341 28.22 -0.79 15.60
CA ILE A 341 28.79 0.44 16.14
C ILE A 341 29.63 0.08 17.37
N PRO A 342 30.95 0.33 17.38
CA PRO A 342 31.78 0.10 18.55
C PRO A 342 31.54 1.20 19.59
N LEU A 343 31.24 0.81 20.82
CA LEU A 343 31.13 1.71 21.98
C LEU A 343 31.93 1.13 23.14
N VAL A 344 32.84 1.93 23.71
CA VAL A 344 33.55 1.55 24.93
C VAL A 344 32.76 2.06 26.14
N VAL A 345 32.53 1.18 27.10
CA VAL A 345 31.85 1.51 28.38
C VAL A 345 32.86 1.29 29.49
N ILE A 346 33.36 2.36 30.07
CA ILE A 346 34.41 2.34 31.09
C ILE A 346 33.75 2.29 32.47
N LEU A 347 34.33 1.57 33.42
CA LEU A 347 33.82 1.57 34.80
C LEU A 347 33.78 3.01 35.33
N ASN A 348 32.65 3.42 35.91
CA ASN A 348 32.51 4.77 36.44
C ASN A 348 33.59 5.04 37.51
N GLY A 349 34.31 6.15 37.40
CA GLY A 349 35.46 6.47 38.25
C GLY A 349 36.80 5.82 37.90
N ASP A 350 36.90 4.89 36.94
CA ASP A 350 38.18 4.35 36.44
C ASP A 350 38.83 5.32 35.43
N VAL A 351 39.24 6.48 35.92
CA VAL A 351 39.89 7.52 35.09
C VAL A 351 41.28 7.13 34.59
N SER A 352 41.88 6.07 35.14
CA SER A 352 43.14 5.52 34.66
C SER A 352 42.98 4.46 33.57
N GLU A 353 41.74 4.07 33.27
CA GLU A 353 41.33 3.09 32.27
C GLU A 353 42.03 1.73 32.41
N ASN A 354 42.31 1.31 33.65
CA ASN A 354 43.08 0.10 33.93
C ASN A 354 42.20 -1.11 34.29
N GLY A 355 40.89 -0.93 34.34
CA GLY A 355 39.90 -1.96 34.69
C GLY A 355 39.60 -2.07 36.18
N GLU A 356 40.15 -1.19 37.02
CA GLU A 356 39.98 -1.20 38.47
C GLU A 356 39.69 0.21 39.01
N VAL A 357 38.60 0.36 39.77
CA VAL A 357 38.29 1.62 40.46
C VAL A 357 38.96 1.61 41.83
N THR A 358 40.05 2.37 41.98
CA THR A 358 40.89 2.37 43.19
C THR A 358 41.22 3.78 43.68
N VAL A 359 41.89 3.88 44.84
CA VAL A 359 42.35 5.17 45.37
C VAL A 359 43.35 5.84 44.41
N TYR A 360 43.97 5.07 43.51
CA TYR A 360 44.83 5.62 42.47
C TYR A 360 44.06 6.55 41.54
N ASP A 361 42.82 6.19 41.19
CA ASP A 361 41.93 6.95 40.31
C ASP A 361 41.47 8.26 40.98
N ALA A 362 41.12 8.19 42.27
CA ALA A 362 40.86 9.39 43.08
C ALA A 362 42.07 10.34 43.10
N MET A 363 43.30 9.80 43.23
CA MET A 363 44.52 10.59 43.12
C MET A 363 44.78 11.10 41.71
N TYR A 364 44.38 10.36 40.68
CA TYR A 364 44.50 10.75 39.28
C TYR A 364 43.66 11.99 39.01
N ILE A 365 42.39 12.02 39.44
CA ILE A 365 41.50 13.20 39.35
C ILE A 365 42.17 14.44 39.99
N VAL A 366 42.71 14.32 41.21
CA VAL A 366 43.41 15.44 41.87
C VAL A 366 44.61 15.92 41.06
N LYS A 367 45.41 15.00 40.51
CA LYS A 367 46.58 15.35 39.70
C LYS A 367 46.18 16.03 38.39
N HIS A 368 45.09 15.58 37.76
CA HIS A 368 44.52 16.19 36.58
C HIS A 368 44.08 17.63 36.85
N ILE A 369 43.32 17.88 37.91
CA ILE A 369 42.88 19.22 38.32
C ILE A 369 44.06 20.15 38.63
N LEU A 370 45.13 19.62 39.23
CA LEU A 370 46.36 20.36 39.49
C LEU A 370 47.26 20.51 38.26
N ASN A 371 46.84 20.04 37.09
CA ASN A 371 47.57 20.02 35.83
C ASN A 371 49.00 19.46 35.99
N ARG A 372 49.11 18.33 36.70
CA ARG A 372 50.39 17.66 36.93
C ARG A 372 50.89 17.00 35.64
N PRO A 373 52.19 17.10 35.33
CA PRO A 373 52.77 16.43 34.18
C PRO A 373 52.46 14.92 34.15
N GLY A 374 51.90 14.43 33.05
CA GLY A 374 51.49 13.04 32.84
C GLY A 374 50.04 12.71 33.25
N PHE A 375 49.25 13.69 33.68
CA PHE A 375 47.84 13.55 34.09
C PHE A 375 46.94 14.57 33.39
N GLU A 376 47.41 15.20 32.31
CA GLU A 376 46.70 16.26 31.60
C GLU A 376 45.53 15.72 30.77
N MET A 377 45.60 14.46 30.35
CA MET A 377 44.53 13.79 29.60
C MET A 377 43.72 12.90 30.55
N MET A 378 42.43 13.20 30.64
CA MET A 378 41.42 12.44 31.37
C MET A 378 40.10 12.63 30.64
N ASN A 379 39.28 11.59 30.56
CA ASN A 379 37.90 11.75 30.15
C ASN A 379 37.11 12.28 31.35
N ASP A 380 36.75 13.57 31.31
CA ASP A 380 36.05 14.21 32.40
C ASP A 380 34.70 13.54 32.73
N GLY A 381 34.02 12.92 31.76
CA GLY A 381 32.79 12.18 32.00
C GLY A 381 32.99 10.95 32.90
N ILE A 382 34.18 10.36 32.93
CA ILE A 382 34.52 9.24 33.83
C ILE A 382 34.94 9.75 35.21
N GLY A 383 35.51 10.96 35.25
CA GLY A 383 36.01 11.59 36.48
C GLY A 383 34.98 12.40 37.24
N GLU A 384 33.86 12.76 36.62
CA GLU A 384 32.71 13.36 37.28
C GLU A 384 31.86 12.23 37.84
N VAL A 385 32.09 11.91 39.11
CA VAL A 385 31.46 10.75 39.77
C VAL A 385 30.39 11.17 40.79
N SER A 386 30.14 12.47 40.92
CA SER A 386 29.22 13.02 41.91
C SER A 386 27.91 13.52 41.32
N GLY A 387 27.77 13.48 39.99
CA GLY A 387 26.60 13.95 39.23
C GLY A 387 26.39 15.46 39.28
N ASN A 388 27.43 16.25 39.58
CA ASN A 388 27.33 17.70 39.71
C ASN A 388 27.63 18.47 38.39
N GLY A 389 28.08 17.76 37.35
CA GLY A 389 28.38 18.30 36.02
C GLY A 389 29.71 19.04 35.89
N VAL A 390 30.61 18.94 36.87
CA VAL A 390 31.96 19.50 36.80
C VAL A 390 32.97 18.67 37.61
N VAL A 391 34.11 18.36 37.00
CA VAL A 391 35.19 17.65 37.69
C VAL A 391 35.96 18.58 38.63
N THR A 392 35.96 18.27 39.92
CA THR A 392 36.62 19.02 40.99
C THR A 392 37.27 18.10 42.02
N SER A 393 37.94 18.69 43.02
CA SER A 393 38.48 17.91 44.14
C SER A 393 37.39 17.24 44.97
N TYR A 394 36.12 17.68 44.82
CA TYR A 394 34.97 17.01 45.41
C TYR A 394 34.78 15.61 44.83
N ASP A 395 34.92 15.45 43.52
CA ASP A 395 34.78 14.15 42.82
C ASP A 395 35.86 13.17 43.25
N ALA A 396 37.11 13.65 43.40
CA ALA A 396 38.18 12.84 43.97
C ALA A 396 37.89 12.37 45.41
N MET A 397 37.33 13.25 46.24
CA MET A 397 36.89 12.89 47.60
C MET A 397 35.72 11.90 47.55
N TYR A 398 34.75 12.13 46.66
CA TYR A 398 33.57 11.30 46.48
C TYR A 398 33.97 9.87 46.10
N LEU A 399 34.85 9.74 45.11
CA LEU A 399 35.42 8.46 44.67
C LEU A 399 36.17 7.76 45.81
N ALA A 400 37.02 8.48 46.54
CA ALA A 400 37.76 7.90 47.66
C ALA A 400 36.84 7.37 48.78
N LYS A 401 35.72 8.06 49.03
CA LYS A 401 34.70 7.64 50.00
C LYS A 401 33.88 6.45 49.53
N HIS A 402 33.56 6.40 48.24
CA HIS A 402 32.93 5.25 47.60
C HIS A 402 33.81 3.99 47.77
N ILE A 403 35.10 4.10 47.45
CA ILE A 403 36.09 3.01 47.62
C ILE A 403 36.21 2.59 49.09
N ALA A 404 36.12 3.53 50.02
CA ALA A 404 36.12 3.26 51.46
C ALA A 404 34.77 2.72 51.99
N THR A 405 33.76 2.57 51.13
CA THR A 405 32.39 2.12 51.48
C THR A 405 31.72 3.00 52.56
N GLU A 406 31.97 4.32 52.52
CA GLU A 406 31.31 5.25 53.43
C GLU A 406 29.81 5.37 53.11
N LEU A 407 28.98 5.43 54.17
CA LEU A 407 27.53 5.62 54.03
C LEU A 407 27.22 6.92 53.29
N GLY A 408 26.38 6.83 52.26
CA GLY A 408 25.96 7.95 51.40
C GLY A 408 26.81 8.16 50.14
N PHE A 409 27.80 7.29 49.88
CA PHE A 409 28.69 7.31 48.71
C PHE A 409 28.68 5.96 47.96
N GLU A 410 27.59 5.20 48.06
CA GLU A 410 27.49 3.84 47.52
C GLU A 410 27.39 3.79 45.99
N LEU A 411 26.93 4.86 45.35
CA LEU A 411 26.75 4.98 43.90
C LEU A 411 27.60 6.11 43.34
N LEU A 412 28.15 5.92 42.15
CA LEU A 412 28.79 6.97 41.37
C LEU A 412 27.77 7.52 40.37
N ARG A 413 27.76 8.83 40.16
CA ARG A 413 26.71 9.56 39.44
C ARG A 413 27.24 10.51 38.39
#